data_AF-A0A378AF96-F1
#
_entry.id   AF-A0A378AF96-F1
#
_cell.length_a   1.000
_cell.length_b   1.000
_cell.length_c   1.000
_cell.angle_alpha   90.00
_cell.angle_beta   90.00
_cell.angle_gamma   90.00
#
_symmetry.space_group_name_H-M   'P 1'
#
loop_
_entity.id
_entity.type
_entity.pdbx_description
1 polymer ?
#
loop_
_entity_poly.entity_id
_entity_poly.type
_entity_poly.pdbx_seq_one_letter_code
_entity_poly.pdbx_strand_id
1 'polypeptide(L)'
;MAKSTHPLLLRLAPWLLPVGTVIVWQLASSVGWLSTRVLPSPEGVLKAFWTLSASGELWQHLAISSWRALVGFAIGGSIGLILA
;
A
#
# COMPACT_ATOMS: atom_id res chain seq x y z
N MET A 1 -16.37 -38.87 18.47
CA MET A 1 -16.78 -37.73 19.31
C MET A 1 -16.18 -36.47 18.68
N ALA A 2 -17.03 -35.54 18.26
CA ALA A 2 -16.75 -34.53 17.24
C ALA A 2 -15.47 -33.71 17.51
N LYS A 3 -14.56 -33.67 16.53
CA LYS A 3 -13.46 -32.70 16.48
C LYS A 3 -14.13 -31.33 16.36
N SER A 4 -14.15 -30.55 17.44
CA SER A 4 -14.46 -29.13 17.40
C SER A 4 -13.35 -28.41 16.64
N THR A 5 -13.27 -28.61 15.33
CA THR A 5 -12.47 -27.78 14.44
C THR A 5 -13.19 -26.44 14.41
N HIS A 6 -12.80 -25.51 15.29
CA HIS A 6 -13.33 -24.15 15.31
C HIS A 6 -13.08 -23.52 13.93
N PRO A 7 -14.07 -23.49 13.02
CA PRO A 7 -13.85 -23.12 11.62
C PRO A 7 -13.44 -21.65 11.49
N LEU A 8 -13.73 -20.86 12.53
CA LEU A 8 -13.31 -19.47 12.68
C LEU A 8 -11.80 -19.32 12.90
N LEU A 9 -11.16 -20.18 13.70
CA LEU A 9 -9.72 -20.09 13.95
C LEU A 9 -8.91 -20.36 12.69
N LEU A 10 -9.30 -21.36 11.90
CA LEU A 10 -8.66 -21.69 10.62
C LEU A 10 -8.84 -20.57 9.57
N ARG A 11 -9.95 -19.83 9.63
CA ARG A 11 -10.20 -18.69 8.73
C ARG A 11 -9.46 -17.42 9.16
N LEU A 12 -9.24 -17.24 10.46
CA LEU A 12 -8.56 -16.07 11.02
C LEU A 12 -7.04 -16.23 11.10
N ALA A 13 -6.53 -17.46 11.14
CA ALA A 13 -5.09 -17.74 11.21
C ALA A 13 -4.25 -17.03 10.12
N PRO A 14 -4.67 -16.96 8.84
CA PRO A 14 -3.91 -16.25 7.81
C PRO A 14 -3.83 -14.73 8.05
N TRP A 15 -4.80 -14.16 8.76
CA TRP A 15 -4.87 -12.72 9.03
C TRP A 15 -3.99 -12.28 10.21
N LEU A 16 -3.55 -13.22 11.06
CA LEU A 16 -2.65 -12.92 12.17
C LEU A 16 -1.34 -12.28 11.72
N LEU A 17 -0.77 -12.76 10.61
CA LEU A 17 0.47 -12.22 10.05
C LEU A 17 0.31 -10.76 9.59
N PRO A 18 -0.57 -10.43 8.62
CA PRO A 18 -0.67 -9.06 8.12
C PRO A 18 -1.12 -8.09 9.21
N VAL A 19 -2.08 -8.46 10.05
CA VAL A 19 -2.56 -7.60 11.14
C VAL A 19 -1.46 -7.41 12.19
N GLY A 20 -0.76 -8.48 12.56
CA GLY A 20 0.38 -8.43 13.47
C GLY A 20 1.49 -7.50 12.96
N THR A 21 1.83 -7.58 11.67
CA THR A 21 2.80 -6.67 11.03
C THR A 21 2.37 -5.22 11.14
N VAL A 22 1.10 -4.89 10.87
CA VAL A 22 0.59 -3.51 10.98
C VAL A 22 0.64 -3.02 12.43
N ILE A 23 0.30 -3.86 13.40
CA ILE A 23 0.35 -3.51 14.83
C ILE A 23 1.79 -3.24 15.26
N VAL A 24 2.72 -4.14 14.94
CA VAL A 24 4.15 -3.97 15.27
C VAL A 24 4.70 -2.71 14.61
N TRP A 25 4.33 -2.45 13.36
CA TRP A 25 4.72 -1.24 12.65
C TRP A 25 4.17 0.02 13.33
N GLN A 26 2.87 0.07 13.65
CA GLN A 26 2.28 1.20 14.37
C GLN A 26 2.98 1.48 15.69
N LEU A 27 3.27 0.44 16.48
CA LEU A 27 3.97 0.56 17.75
C LEU A 27 5.42 1.03 17.57
N ALA A 28 6.16 0.45 16.62
CA ALA A 28 7.54 0.85 16.32
C ALA A 28 7.63 2.32 15.88
N SER A 29 6.67 2.78 15.06
CA SER A 29 6.58 4.18 14.66
C SER A 29 6.16 5.11 15.81
N SER A 30 5.23 4.69 16.68
CA SER A 30 4.74 5.53 17.79
C SER A 30 5.75 5.69 18.93
N VAL A 31 6.57 4.67 19.19
CA VAL A 31 7.61 4.69 20.22
C VAL A 31 8.91 5.38 19.72
N GLY A 32 8.93 5.80 18.46
CA GLY A 32 10.06 6.51 17.85
C GLY A 32 11.24 5.63 17.46
N TRP A 33 11.07 4.30 17.47
CA TRP A 33 12.07 3.36 16.94
C TRP A 33 12.21 3.48 15.42
N LEU A 34 11.12 3.86 14.75
CA LEU A 34 11.11 4.17 13.32
C LEU A 34 11.00 5.69 13.12
N SER A 35 11.90 6.24 12.29
CA SER A 35 11.83 7.65 11.92
C SER A 35 10.55 7.91 11.12
N THR A 36 9.62 8.67 11.72
CA THR A 36 8.33 9.04 11.11
C THR A 36 8.47 9.89 9.85
N ARG A 37 9.67 10.42 9.57
CA ARG A 37 10.00 11.14 8.33
C ARG A 37 10.26 10.19 7.15
N VAL A 38 10.82 9.01 7.42
CA VAL A 38 11.10 8.00 6.38
C VAL A 38 9.95 7.00 6.29
N LEU A 39 9.40 6.61 7.44
CA LEU A 39 8.37 5.58 7.53
C LEU A 39 7.26 6.04 8.51
N PRO A 40 6.30 6.84 8.02
CA PRO A 40 5.19 7.31 8.84
C PRO A 40 4.40 6.14 9.41
N SER A 41 3.75 6.35 10.55
CA SER A 41 2.87 5.35 11.14
C SER A 41 1.70 5.01 10.19
N PRO A 42 1.10 3.81 10.30
CA PRO A 42 -0.11 3.45 9.56
C PRO A 42 -1.22 4.51 9.61
N GLU A 43 -1.47 5.11 10.78
CA GLU A 43 -2.40 6.23 10.91
C GLU A 43 -1.98 7.48 10.13
N GLY A 44 -0.67 7.75 10.04
CA GLY A 44 -0.11 8.87 9.30
C GLY A 44 -0.28 8.68 7.80
N VAL A 45 -0.13 7.44 7.32
CA VAL A 45 -0.41 7.08 5.93
C VAL A 45 -1.88 7.32 5.59
N LEU A 46 -2.81 6.88 6.44
CA LEU A 46 -4.25 7.11 6.24
C LEU A 46 -4.61 8.60 6.23
N LYS A 47 -4.06 9.37 7.17
CA LYS A 47 -4.25 10.83 7.21
C LYS A 47 -3.72 11.51 5.95
N ALA A 48 -2.49 11.19 5.55
CA ALA A 48 -1.88 11.76 4.35
C ALA A 48 -2.70 11.41 3.09
N PHE A 49 -3.11 10.15 2.96
CA PHE A 49 -3.99 9.70 1.88
C PHE A 49 -5.28 10.52 1.83
N TRP A 50 -5.99 10.66 2.95
CA TRP A 50 -7.24 11.40 2.99
C TRP A 50 -7.03 12.88 2.66
N THR A 51 -6.05 13.54 3.27
CA THR A 51 -5.75 14.95 3.04
C THR A 51 -5.43 15.23 1.58
N LEU A 52 -4.55 14.43 0.97
CA LEU A 52 -4.15 14.58 -0.44
C LEU A 52 -5.27 14.21 -1.42
N SER A 53 -6.12 13.25 -1.05
CA SER A 53 -7.29 12.88 -1.84
C SER A 53 -8.34 13.99 -1.82
N ALA A 54 -8.59 14.57 -0.64
CA ALA A 54 -9.56 15.65 -0.45
C ALA A 54 -9.10 16.97 -1.07
N SER A 55 -7.79 17.27 -1.05
CA SER A 55 -7.23 18.44 -1.75
C SER A 55 -7.21 18.29 -3.28
N GLY A 56 -7.34 17.05 -3.79
CA GLY A 56 -7.24 16.74 -5.22
C GLY A 56 -5.81 16.59 -5.73
N GLU A 57 -4.80 16.92 -4.93
CA GLU A 57 -3.38 16.81 -5.30
C GLU A 57 -2.98 15.36 -5.60
N LEU A 58 -3.51 14.39 -4.83
CA LEU A 58 -3.24 12.97 -5.07
C LEU A 58 -3.62 12.58 -6.50
N TRP A 59 -4.81 12.99 -6.94
CA TRP A 59 -5.34 12.66 -8.26
C TRP A 59 -4.55 13.34 -9.37
N GLN A 60 -4.16 14.61 -9.17
CA GLN A 60 -3.34 15.34 -10.13
C GLN A 60 -1.97 14.68 -10.31
N HIS A 61 -1.27 14.36 -9.22
CA HIS A 61 0.03 13.70 -9.28
C HIS A 61 -0.07 12.30 -9.89
N LEU A 62 -1.10 11.54 -9.52
CA LEU A 62 -1.35 10.22 -10.08
C LEU A 62 -1.59 10.32 -11.59
N ALA A 63 -2.47 11.22 -12.05
CA ALA A 63 -2.78 11.40 -13.45
C ALA A 63 -1.55 11.79 -14.29
N ILE A 64 -0.76 12.76 -13.82
CA ILE A 64 0.48 13.19 -14.51
C ILE A 64 1.48 12.04 -14.58
N SER A 65 1.66 11.29 -13.49
CA SER A 65 2.57 10.15 -13.44
C SER A 65 2.14 9.03 -14.38
N SER A 66 0.86 8.64 -14.32
CA SER A 66 0.26 7.62 -15.18
C SER A 66 0.32 8.01 -16.65
N TRP A 67 0.03 9.26 -17.00
CA TRP A 67 0.13 9.75 -18.37
C TRP A 67 1.54 9.61 -18.92
N ARG A 68 2.55 10.02 -18.14
CA ARG A 68 3.96 9.87 -18.51
C ARG A 68 4.34 8.41 -18.73
N ALA A 69 3.89 7.51 -17.84
CA ALA A 69 4.16 6.08 -17.96
C ALA A 69 3.51 5.49 -19.22
N LEU A 70 2.26 5.84 -19.52
CA LEU A 70 1.54 5.38 -20.71
C LEU A 70 2.17 5.88 -22.00
N VAL A 71 2.54 7.16 -22.07
CA VAL A 71 3.22 7.73 -23.24
C VAL A 71 4.59 7.08 -23.44
N GLY A 72 5.37 6.90 -22.37
CA GLY A 72 6.65 6.21 -22.43
C GLY A 72 6.50 4.76 -22.90
N PHE A 73 5.50 4.04 -22.39
CA PHE A 73 5.16 2.68 -22.83
C PHE A 73 4.74 2.65 -24.30
N ALA A 74 3.91 3.58 -24.76
CA ALA A 74 3.47 3.62 -26.15
C ALA A 74 4.64 3.88 -27.11
N ILE A 75 5.53 4.83 -26.78
CA ILE A 75 6.71 5.15 -27.60
C ILE A 75 7.68 3.96 -27.59
N GLY A 76 8.09 3.50 -26.40
CA GLY A 76 9.03 2.40 -26.27
C GLY A 76 8.49 1.09 -26.85
N GLY A 77 7.22 0.79 -26.61
CA GLY A 77 6.53 -0.39 -27.12
C GLY A 77 6.35 -0.35 -28.64
N SER A 78 5.97 0.78 -29.23
CA SER A 78 5.87 0.91 -30.69
C SER A 78 7.23 0.77 -31.37
N ILE A 79 8.28 1.42 -30.86
CA ILE A 79 9.65 1.24 -31.36
C ILE A 79 10.09 -0.22 -31.24
N GLY A 80 9.87 -0.84 -30.07
CA GLY A 80 10.21 -2.23 -29.84
C GLY A 80 9.50 -3.20 -30.79
N LEU A 81 8.21 -2.97 -31.06
CA LEU A 81 7.43 -3.75 -32.03
C LEU A 81 7.87 -3.55 -33.47
N ILE A 82 8.33 -2.34 -33.84
CA ILE A 82 8.87 -2.06 -35.18
C ILE A 82 10.22 -2.76 -35.39
N LEU A 83 11.02 -2.89 -34.34
CA LEU A 83 12.36 -3.47 -34.39
C LEU A 83 12.42 -4.98 -34.10
N ALA A 84 11.32 -5.59 -33.66
CA ALA A 84 11.20 -7.02 -33.37
C ALA A 84 11.03 -7.85 -34.65
#